data_AF-A0A379X056-F1
#
_entry.id   AF-A0A379X056-F1
#
_cell.length_a   1.000
_cell.length_b   1.000
_cell.length_c   1.000
_cell.angle_alpha   90.00
_cell.angle_beta   90.00
_cell.angle_gamma   90.00
#
_symmetry.space_group_name_H-M   'P 1'
#
loop_
_entity.id
_entity.type
_entity.pdbx_description
1 polymer ?
#
loop_
_entity_poly.entity_id
_entity_poly.type
_entity_poly.pdbx_seq_one_letter_code
_entity_poly.pdbx_strand_id
1 'polypeptide(L)'
;MIFDVFIDFTRPEGTLTHLAFCRQHGKGMVIGTTGFDDAGKQAIREASQEIAIVFAANFSVGVNVMLKLLEKAAKVMGDYSDIEIIEAHHRHKVDAPSGTALAMGEAIAGALDKNLKDCAVYSREGYTGERVPGTIGFATVRAGDIVRRTYRDVCRYWRARRDYA
;
A
#
# COMPACT_ATOMS: atom_id res chain seq x y z
N MET A 1 -1.49 27.37 25.12
CA MET A 1 -1.49 26.96 23.69
C MET A 1 -2.60 25.94 23.48
N ILE A 2 -3.34 26.00 22.36
CA ILE A 2 -4.78 25.66 22.32
C ILE A 2 -5.09 24.24 21.76
N PHE A 3 -4.10 23.46 21.32
CA PHE A 3 -4.34 22.12 20.77
C PHE A 3 -3.38 21.06 21.34
N ASP A 4 -3.80 19.79 21.28
CA ASP A 4 -3.01 18.65 21.75
C ASP A 4 -2.26 17.95 20.61
N VAL A 5 -2.91 17.81 19.45
CA VAL A 5 -2.39 17.11 18.27
C VAL A 5 -2.68 17.92 17.00
N PHE A 6 -1.71 17.98 16.08
CA PHE A 6 -1.85 18.59 14.75
C PHE A 6 -2.01 17.53 13.67
N ILE A 7 -3.01 17.66 12.79
CA ILE A 7 -3.27 16.72 11.69
C ILE A 7 -2.92 17.39 10.35
N ASP A 8 -1.97 16.82 9.61
CA ASP A 8 -1.41 17.41 8.39
C ASP A 8 -1.53 16.49 7.17
N PHE A 9 -2.25 17.00 6.16
CA PHE A 9 -2.39 16.42 4.82
C PHE A 9 -2.18 17.50 3.75
N THR A 10 -1.01 18.16 3.79
CA THR A 10 -0.67 19.27 2.90
C THR A 10 0.43 18.88 1.89
N ARG A 11 1.58 19.53 1.94
CA ARG A 11 2.74 19.31 1.07
C ARG A 11 4.00 19.16 1.90
N PRO A 12 5.02 18.43 1.43
CA PRO A 12 6.22 18.14 2.21
C PRO A 12 6.86 19.38 2.84
N GLU A 13 6.95 20.49 2.10
CA GLU A 13 7.60 21.72 2.55
C GLU A 13 6.82 22.39 3.70
N GLY A 14 5.49 22.38 3.59
CA GLY A 14 4.59 22.89 4.64
C GLY A 14 4.65 22.02 5.89
N THR A 15 4.64 20.69 5.73
CA THR A 15 4.71 19.76 6.85
C THR A 15 6.00 19.88 7.64
N LEU A 16 7.15 20.12 7.01
CA LEU A 16 8.40 20.32 7.77
C LEU A 16 8.38 21.60 8.61
N THR A 17 7.69 22.65 8.15
CA THR A 17 7.46 23.87 8.94
C THR A 17 6.55 23.60 10.13
N HIS A 18 5.45 22.88 9.92
CA HIS A 18 4.54 22.47 11.00
C HIS A 18 5.22 21.53 12.01
N LEU A 19 6.09 20.64 11.53
CA LEU A 19 6.88 19.71 12.34
C LEU A 19 7.81 20.46 13.29
N ALA A 20 8.53 21.47 12.79
CA ALA A 20 9.39 22.32 13.62
C ALA A 20 8.60 23.06 14.71
N PHE A 21 7.45 23.62 14.35
CA PHE A 21 6.54 24.26 15.31
C PHE A 21 6.04 23.28 16.38
N CYS A 22 5.58 22.09 15.98
CA CYS A 22 5.10 21.07 16.90
C CYS A 22 6.21 20.57 17.83
N ARG A 23 7.43 20.37 17.30
CA ARG A 23 8.60 19.97 18.08
C ARG A 23 8.99 21.02 19.11
N GLN A 24 9.08 22.29 18.72
CA GLN A 24 9.41 23.41 19.63
C GLN A 24 8.43 23.52 20.80
N HIS A 25 7.17 23.12 20.57
CA HIS A 25 6.08 23.29 21.53
C HIS A 25 5.61 22.00 22.19
N GLY A 26 6.30 20.88 21.97
CA GLY A 26 5.96 19.58 22.54
C GLY A 26 4.57 19.07 22.13
N LYS A 27 4.14 19.35 20.89
CA LYS A 27 2.83 18.94 20.37
C LYS A 27 2.94 17.71 19.49
N GLY A 28 2.00 16.78 19.66
CA GLY A 28 1.94 15.59 18.82
C GLY A 28 1.46 15.91 17.41
N MET A 29 1.79 15.03 16.45
CA MET A 29 1.45 15.25 15.04
C MET A 29 0.99 13.97 14.34
N VAL A 30 -0.02 14.08 13.49
CA VAL A 30 -0.46 13.04 12.56
C VAL A 30 -0.15 13.54 11.14
N ILE A 31 0.74 12.85 10.45
CA ILE A 31 1.25 13.25 9.14
C ILE A 31 0.77 12.25 8.09
N GLY A 32 -0.11 12.70 7.20
CA GLY A 32 -0.55 11.98 6.00
C GLY A 32 -0.12 12.60 4.69
N THR A 33 0.65 13.69 4.74
CA THR A 33 1.41 14.20 3.60
C THR A 33 2.34 13.11 3.04
N THR A 34 2.39 12.96 1.73
CA THR A 34 3.28 12.02 1.03
C THR A 34 4.32 12.77 0.20
N GLY A 35 5.35 12.06 -0.30
CA GLY A 35 6.33 12.64 -1.23
C GLY A 35 7.56 13.27 -0.56
N PHE A 36 7.84 12.94 0.70
CA PHE A 36 9.09 13.33 1.35
C PHE A 36 10.31 12.65 0.72
N ASP A 37 11.37 13.42 0.56
CA ASP A 37 12.71 12.91 0.30
C ASP A 37 13.31 12.26 1.56
N ASP A 38 14.51 11.71 1.45
CA ASP A 38 15.16 11.03 2.57
C ASP A 38 15.51 11.99 3.71
N ALA A 39 15.85 13.24 3.40
CA ALA A 39 16.09 14.29 4.38
C ALA A 39 14.80 14.62 5.18
N GLY A 40 13.67 14.80 4.49
CA GLY A 40 12.38 15.05 5.13
C GLY A 40 11.92 13.88 6.01
N LYS A 41 12.09 12.63 5.53
CA LYS A 41 11.82 11.44 6.35
C LYS A 41 12.72 11.37 7.58
N GLN A 42 13.99 11.74 7.44
CA GLN A 42 14.93 11.75 8.55
C GLN A 42 14.55 12.81 9.59
N ALA A 43 14.16 14.02 9.16
CA ALA A 43 13.65 15.06 10.05
C ALA A 43 12.42 14.60 10.85
N ILE A 44 11.49 13.89 10.21
CA ILE A 44 10.31 13.30 10.88
C ILE A 44 10.75 12.26 11.93
N ARG A 45 11.72 11.40 11.62
CA ARG A 45 12.25 10.37 12.55
C ARG A 45 12.96 10.98 13.76
N GLU A 46 13.68 12.08 13.56
CA GLU A 46 14.34 12.80 14.65
C GLU A 46 13.31 13.47 15.55
N ALA A 47 12.34 14.17 14.98
CA ALA A 47 11.25 14.77 15.74
C ALA A 47 10.43 13.74 16.51
N SER A 48 10.27 12.51 15.98
CA SER A 48 9.53 11.45 16.67
C SER A 48 10.24 10.92 17.92
N GLN A 49 11.49 11.31 18.19
CA GLN A 49 12.17 11.02 19.46
C GLN A 49 11.73 11.98 20.59
N GLU A 50 11.15 13.13 20.24
CA GLU A 50 10.79 14.20 21.18
C GLU A 50 9.27 14.36 21.33
N ILE A 51 8.53 14.16 20.24
CA ILE A 51 7.07 14.29 20.19
C ILE A 51 6.41 13.04 19.60
N ALA A 52 5.17 12.77 20.01
CA ALA A 52 4.39 11.67 19.45
C ALA A 52 4.02 11.97 17.99
N ILE A 53 4.46 11.11 17.06
CA ILE A 53 4.18 11.26 15.62
C ILE A 53 3.57 9.97 15.06
N VAL A 54 2.43 10.12 14.38
CA VAL A 54 1.89 9.08 13.50
C VAL A 54 2.14 9.50 12.06
N PHE A 55 3.04 8.79 11.36
CA PHE A 55 3.35 9.04 9.96
C PHE A 55 2.95 7.84 9.10
N ALA A 56 2.01 8.04 8.17
CA ALA A 56 1.55 6.99 7.28
C ALA A 56 1.11 7.54 5.92
N ALA A 57 1.42 6.83 4.84
CA ALA A 57 0.94 7.18 3.49
C ALA A 57 -0.56 6.87 3.30
N ASN A 58 -1.18 6.11 4.20
CA ASN A 58 -2.59 5.75 4.15
C ASN A 58 -3.18 5.52 5.56
N PHE A 59 -4.18 6.32 5.92
CA PHE A 59 -4.85 6.28 7.23
C PHE A 59 -6.12 5.42 7.25
N SER A 60 -6.45 4.72 6.16
CA SER A 60 -7.57 3.78 6.17
C SER A 60 -7.24 2.59 7.07
N VAL A 61 -8.00 2.44 8.16
CA VAL A 61 -7.92 1.27 9.04
C VAL A 61 -8.12 -0.01 8.25
N GLY A 62 -9.08 -0.03 7.32
CA GLY A 62 -9.36 -1.18 6.46
C GLY A 62 -8.17 -1.60 5.60
N VAL A 63 -7.45 -0.64 4.98
CA VAL A 63 -6.23 -0.94 4.21
C VAL A 63 -5.19 -1.61 5.10
N ASN A 64 -4.89 -0.99 6.24
CA ASN A 64 -3.80 -1.44 7.10
C ASN A 64 -4.08 -2.82 7.69
N VAL A 65 -5.33 -3.09 8.09
CA VAL A 65 -5.76 -4.43 8.52
C VAL A 65 -5.62 -5.43 7.37
N MET A 66 -6.06 -5.07 6.16
CA MET A 66 -5.94 -5.94 4.99
C MET A 66 -4.49 -6.28 4.65
N LEU A 67 -3.55 -5.33 4.72
CA LEU A 67 -2.12 -5.62 4.51
C LEU A 67 -1.62 -6.71 5.46
N LYS A 68 -1.98 -6.64 6.75
CA LYS A 68 -1.61 -7.66 7.74
C LYS A 68 -2.31 -9.00 7.55
N LEU A 69 -3.54 -8.99 7.07
CA LEU A 69 -4.24 -10.24 6.71
C LEU A 69 -3.61 -10.89 5.47
N LEU A 70 -3.20 -10.11 4.47
CA LEU A 70 -2.55 -10.60 3.27
C LEU A 70 -1.17 -11.19 3.55
N GLU A 71 -0.37 -10.55 4.42
CA GLU A 71 0.90 -11.13 4.89
C GLU A 71 0.69 -12.52 5.52
N LYS A 72 -0.33 -12.66 6.38
CA LYS A 72 -0.65 -13.93 7.03
C LYS A 72 -1.19 -14.96 6.04
N ALA A 73 -2.09 -14.57 5.15
CA ALA A 73 -2.64 -15.44 4.12
C ALA A 73 -1.53 -15.97 3.19
N ALA A 74 -0.59 -15.10 2.80
CA ALA A 74 0.55 -15.46 1.97
C ALA A 74 1.45 -16.50 2.62
N LYS A 75 1.80 -16.33 3.90
CA LYS A 75 2.63 -17.30 4.60
C LYS A 75 2.00 -18.69 4.70
N VAL A 76 0.67 -18.77 4.78
CA VAL A 76 -0.04 -20.05 4.92
C VAL A 76 -0.31 -20.70 3.56
N MET A 77 -0.73 -19.90 2.58
CA MET A 77 -1.33 -20.40 1.35
C MET A 77 -0.49 -20.14 0.10
N GLY A 78 0.57 -19.33 0.18
CA GLY A 78 1.28 -18.77 -0.98
C GLY A 78 1.90 -19.81 -1.90
N ASP A 79 2.40 -20.91 -1.36
CA ASP A 79 2.98 -21.99 -2.17
C ASP A 79 1.93 -22.86 -2.85
N TYR A 80 0.72 -22.92 -2.27
CA TYR A 80 -0.38 -23.74 -2.76
C TYR A 80 -1.38 -22.98 -3.60
N SER A 81 -1.22 -21.67 -3.78
CA SER A 81 -2.19 -20.84 -4.48
C SER A 81 -1.58 -19.94 -5.51
N ASP A 82 -2.45 -19.50 -6.41
CA ASP A 82 -2.19 -18.39 -7.31
C ASP A 82 -2.69 -17.10 -6.67
N ILE A 83 -1.92 -16.02 -6.82
CA ILE A 83 -2.22 -14.73 -6.22
C ILE A 83 -2.51 -13.72 -7.30
N GLU A 84 -3.70 -13.13 -7.24
CA GLU A 84 -4.16 -12.11 -8.17
C GLU A 84 -4.74 -10.92 -7.40
N ILE A 85 -4.24 -9.72 -7.70
CA ILE A 85 -4.69 -8.46 -7.13
C ILE A 85 -5.56 -7.77 -8.18
N ILE A 86 -6.85 -7.61 -7.85
CA ILE A 86 -7.82 -6.96 -8.72
C ILE A 86 -8.24 -5.64 -8.08
N GLU A 87 -8.18 -4.56 -8.85
CA GLU A 87 -8.61 -3.25 -8.41
C GLU A 87 -9.55 -2.57 -9.41
N ALA A 88 -10.37 -1.64 -8.92
CA ALA A 88 -11.17 -0.75 -9.74
C ALA A 88 -11.14 0.68 -9.20
N HIS A 89 -11.03 1.64 -10.12
CA HIS A 89 -11.09 3.07 -9.84
C HIS A 89 -11.88 3.83 -10.91
N HIS A 90 -12.23 5.07 -10.62
CA HIS A 90 -12.90 5.98 -11.52
C HIS A 90 -12.06 6.25 -12.78
N ARG A 91 -12.73 6.70 -13.85
CA ARG A 91 -12.11 6.96 -15.16
C ARG A 91 -10.96 7.98 -15.14
N HIS A 92 -10.99 8.92 -14.19
CA HIS A 92 -10.00 10.01 -14.07
C HIS A 92 -8.71 9.63 -13.33
N LYS A 93 -8.57 8.38 -12.85
CA LYS A 93 -7.36 7.98 -12.14
C LYS A 93 -6.20 7.76 -13.12
N VAL A 94 -5.10 8.46 -12.88
CA VAL A 94 -3.94 8.53 -13.78
C VAL A 94 -2.98 7.34 -13.60
N ASP A 95 -2.69 6.95 -12.36
CA ASP A 95 -1.79 5.84 -12.03
C ASP A 95 -2.48 4.46 -12.11
N ALA A 96 -1.79 3.45 -12.66
CA ALA A 96 -2.25 2.06 -12.76
C ALA A 96 -1.06 1.09 -12.72
N PRO A 97 -1.06 0.06 -11.84
CA PRO A 97 -1.97 -0.13 -10.71
C PRO A 97 -1.89 1.01 -9.69
N SER A 98 -2.89 1.13 -8.83
CA SER A 98 -2.88 2.10 -7.73
C SER A 98 -1.79 1.81 -6.71
N GLY A 99 -1.30 2.85 -6.03
CA GLY A 99 -0.34 2.67 -4.93
C GLY A 99 -0.83 1.72 -3.83
N THR A 100 -2.15 1.60 -3.60
CA THR A 100 -2.68 0.61 -2.63
C THR A 100 -2.57 -0.82 -3.15
N ALA A 101 -2.81 -1.06 -4.44
CA ALA A 101 -2.61 -2.38 -5.04
C ALA A 101 -1.14 -2.77 -5.02
N LEU A 102 -0.23 -1.84 -5.33
CA LEU A 102 1.21 -2.07 -5.23
C LEU A 102 1.63 -2.40 -3.79
N ALA A 103 1.19 -1.62 -2.80
CA ALA A 103 1.47 -1.91 -1.40
C ALA A 103 0.97 -3.29 -0.94
N MET A 104 -0.18 -3.74 -1.44
CA MET A 104 -0.68 -5.11 -1.19
C MET A 104 0.22 -6.16 -1.85
N GLY A 105 0.66 -5.93 -3.09
CA GLY A 105 1.61 -6.81 -3.77
C GLY A 105 2.95 -6.89 -3.05
N GLU A 106 3.47 -5.77 -2.54
CA GLU A 106 4.72 -5.69 -1.78
C GLU A 106 4.60 -6.45 -0.46
N ALA A 107 3.49 -6.28 0.26
CA ALA A 107 3.24 -7.01 1.50
C ALA A 107 3.18 -8.53 1.27
N ILE A 108 2.54 -8.98 0.19
CA ILE A 108 2.48 -10.40 -0.18
C ILE A 108 3.85 -10.91 -0.60
N ALA A 109 4.55 -10.21 -1.51
CA ALA A 109 5.85 -10.62 -2.01
C ALA A 109 6.87 -10.72 -0.86
N GLY A 110 6.92 -9.71 0.01
CA GLY A 110 7.78 -9.72 1.19
C GLY A 110 7.44 -10.84 2.19
N ALA A 111 6.16 -11.20 2.32
CA ALA A 111 5.75 -12.34 3.14
C ALA A 111 6.17 -13.71 2.56
N LEU A 112 6.51 -13.76 1.28
CA LEU A 112 7.01 -14.93 0.55
C LEU A 112 8.52 -14.84 0.25
N ASP A 113 9.23 -13.91 0.90
CA ASP A 113 10.67 -13.65 0.68
C ASP A 113 11.03 -13.37 -0.79
N LYS A 114 10.14 -12.66 -1.51
CA LYS A 114 10.31 -12.26 -2.91
C LYS A 114 10.31 -10.75 -3.05
N ASN A 115 10.94 -10.27 -4.13
CA ASN A 115 10.81 -8.90 -4.58
C ASN A 115 9.66 -8.78 -5.57
N LEU A 116 8.72 -7.86 -5.32
CA LEU A 116 7.56 -7.67 -6.20
C LEU A 116 7.98 -7.37 -7.65
N LYS A 117 9.10 -6.66 -7.85
CA LYS A 117 9.59 -6.32 -9.19
C LYS A 117 9.89 -7.54 -10.05
N ASP A 118 10.25 -8.66 -9.43
CA ASP A 118 10.67 -9.87 -10.12
C ASP A 118 9.52 -10.84 -10.37
N CYS A 119 8.42 -10.72 -9.61
CA CYS A 119 7.29 -11.64 -9.67
C CYS A 119 5.96 -11.01 -10.11
N ALA A 120 5.90 -9.68 -10.31
CA ALA A 120 4.69 -9.00 -10.73
C ALA A 120 4.37 -9.20 -12.22
N VAL A 121 3.11 -9.50 -12.52
CA VAL A 121 2.58 -9.57 -13.89
C VAL A 121 1.47 -8.54 -14.05
N TYR A 122 1.75 -7.48 -14.80
CA TYR A 122 0.83 -6.33 -14.94
C TYR A 122 -0.17 -6.45 -16.10
N SER A 123 0.12 -7.31 -17.08
CA SER A 123 -0.74 -7.53 -18.23
C SER A 123 -0.66 -8.97 -18.69
N ARG A 124 -1.76 -9.46 -19.26
CA ARG A 124 -1.85 -10.74 -19.96
C ARG A 124 -2.68 -10.50 -21.22
N GLU A 125 -2.06 -10.64 -22.39
CA GLU A 125 -2.67 -10.34 -23.69
C GLU A 125 -2.37 -11.47 -24.68
N GLY A 126 -3.39 -11.89 -25.44
CA GLY A 126 -3.26 -12.99 -26.39
C GLY A 126 -2.93 -14.34 -25.75
N TYR A 127 -2.05 -15.12 -26.39
CA TYR A 127 -1.60 -16.42 -25.89
C TYR A 127 -0.40 -16.26 -24.96
N THR A 128 -0.63 -16.33 -23.66
CA THR A 128 0.41 -16.12 -22.63
C THR A 128 1.05 -17.42 -22.11
N GLY A 129 0.52 -18.58 -22.52
CA GLY A 129 0.92 -19.88 -21.99
C GLY A 129 0.33 -20.13 -20.59
N GLU A 130 0.83 -21.18 -19.92
CA GLU A 130 0.46 -21.48 -18.54
C GLU A 130 0.98 -20.43 -17.56
N ARG A 131 0.26 -20.25 -16.46
CA ARG A 131 0.65 -19.30 -15.41
C ARG A 131 1.93 -19.76 -14.74
N VAL A 132 2.95 -18.91 -14.71
CA VAL A 132 4.20 -19.17 -13.97
C VAL A 132 3.91 -19.19 -12.46
N PRO A 133 4.17 -20.30 -11.76
CA PRO A 133 3.94 -20.41 -10.32
C PRO A 133 4.70 -19.34 -9.53
N GLY A 134 4.06 -18.83 -8.47
CA GLY A 134 4.67 -17.84 -7.59
C GLY A 134 4.75 -16.42 -8.15
N THR A 135 4.20 -16.15 -9.34
CA THR A 135 3.92 -14.78 -9.81
C THR A 135 2.74 -14.16 -9.06
N ILE A 136 2.68 -12.83 -9.04
CA ILE A 136 1.56 -12.04 -8.50
C ILE A 136 0.97 -11.25 -9.66
N GLY A 137 -0.25 -11.60 -10.09
CA GLY A 137 -0.92 -10.92 -11.20
C GLY A 137 -1.68 -9.69 -10.75
N PHE A 138 -1.76 -8.68 -11.61
CA PHE A 138 -2.54 -7.47 -11.40
C PHE A 138 -3.60 -7.31 -12.50
N ALA A 139 -4.85 -7.06 -12.10
CA ALA A 139 -5.93 -6.69 -13.00
C ALA A 139 -6.50 -5.34 -12.58
N THR A 140 -6.37 -4.34 -13.45
CA THR A 140 -6.72 -2.95 -13.14
C THR A 140 -7.91 -2.49 -13.97
N VAL A 141 -9.01 -2.13 -13.31
CA VAL A 141 -10.25 -1.66 -13.95
C VAL A 141 -10.40 -0.15 -13.79
N ARG A 142 -10.85 0.52 -14.85
CA ARG A 142 -11.25 1.93 -14.84
C ARG A 142 -12.70 2.03 -15.30
N ALA A 143 -13.60 2.47 -14.43
CA ALA A 143 -15.02 2.55 -14.76
C ALA A 143 -15.75 3.63 -13.95
N GLY A 144 -16.59 4.42 -14.63
CA GLY A 144 -17.51 5.36 -14.00
C GLY A 144 -16.84 6.33 -13.02
N ASP A 145 -17.45 6.43 -11.85
CA ASP A 145 -17.13 7.27 -10.69
C ASP A 145 -16.66 6.43 -9.48
N ILE A 146 -16.20 5.19 -9.70
CA ILE A 146 -15.75 4.29 -8.64
C ILE A 146 -14.67 4.99 -7.78
N VAL A 147 -15.01 5.32 -6.53
CA VAL A 147 -14.09 6.04 -5.63
C VAL A 147 -12.79 5.24 -5.42
N ARG A 148 -12.89 3.96 -5.02
CA ARG A 148 -11.80 2.98 -4.94
C ARG A 148 -12.34 1.61 -4.53
N ARG A 149 -11.97 0.53 -5.25
CA ARG A 149 -12.29 -0.86 -4.86
C ARG A 149 -11.06 -1.74 -5.08
N THR A 150 -10.32 -2.02 -4.00
CA THR A 150 -9.13 -2.89 -4.03
C THR A 150 -9.29 -4.09 -3.08
N TYR A 151 -9.88 -3.91 -1.89
CA TYR A 151 -9.91 -4.96 -0.85
C TYR A 151 -10.83 -6.15 -1.14
N ARG A 152 -11.88 -5.96 -1.96
CA ARG A 152 -12.93 -6.98 -2.08
C ARG A 152 -12.50 -8.19 -2.92
N ASP A 153 -11.54 -8.01 -3.82
CA ASP A 153 -11.25 -8.99 -4.86
C ASP A 153 -9.88 -9.66 -4.73
N VAL A 154 -8.95 -9.15 -3.89
CA VAL A 154 -7.64 -9.79 -3.62
C VAL A 154 -7.81 -11.16 -2.94
N CYS A 155 -8.78 -11.32 -2.04
CA CYS A 155 -9.01 -12.59 -1.36
C CYS A 155 -9.76 -13.62 -2.21
N ARG A 156 -10.39 -13.21 -3.32
CA ARG A 156 -11.31 -14.07 -4.08
C ARG A 156 -10.61 -15.11 -4.95
N TYR A 157 -9.32 -14.93 -5.22
CA TYR A 157 -8.58 -15.74 -6.16
C TYR A 157 -7.41 -16.52 -5.55
N TRP A 158 -7.39 -16.69 -4.23
CA TRP A 158 -6.58 -17.74 -3.59
C TRP A 158 -7.19 -19.10 -3.90
N ARG A 159 -7.07 -19.56 -5.16
CA ARG A 159 -7.44 -20.92 -5.54
C ARG A 159 -6.25 -21.81 -5.30
N ALA A 160 -6.49 -22.94 -4.66
CA ALA A 160 -5.50 -24.01 -4.61
C ALA A 160 -5.07 -24.34 -6.06
N ARG A 161 -3.77 -24.44 -6.30
CA ARG A 161 -3.24 -24.97 -7.55
C ARG A 161 -3.86 -26.35 -7.73
N ARG A 162 -4.58 -26.53 -8.83
CA ARG A 162 -4.94 -27.88 -9.25
C ARG A 162 -3.73 -28.42 -9.99
N ASP A 163 -3.04 -29.36 -9.36
CA ASP A 163 -2.10 -30.21 -10.08
C ASP A 163 -2.93 -31.01 -11.08
N TYR A 164 -2.99 -30.54 -12.33
CA TYR A 164 -3.45 -31.39 -13.42
C TYR A 164 -2.29 -32.31 -13.76
N ALA A 165 -2.37 -33.54 -13.25
CA ALA A 165 -1.59 -34.68 -13.74
C ALA A 165 -2.12 -35.13 -15.11
#